data_AF-A0A832EZI1-F1
#
_entry.id   AF-A0A832EZI1-F1
#
_cell.length_a   1.000
_cell.length_b   1.000
_cell.length_c   1.000
_cell.angle_alpha   90.00
_cell.angle_beta   90.00
_cell.angle_gamma   90.00
#
_symmetry.space_group_name_H-M   'P 1'
#
loop_
_entity.id
_entity.type
_entity.pdbx_description
1 polymer ?
#
loop_
_entity_poly.entity_id
_entity_poly.type
_entity_poly.pdbx_seq_one_letter_code
_entity_poly.pdbx_strand_id
1 'polypeptide(L)'
;MLYDFFISSDFISGEEIARKLNISRVAVHKKIQNLRRQGYIIEGVRGKGYRLIPKFDSLLPLELKLRLKTKIFGKEIITLESIDSTQTIIKELAEKGLPEGTLVIALEQTSGKGRMNRKWISPRGGLWFSLLLRPPILPKDIYKLSLLFGVAIVISLEYYSIKASLKWPNDVIINNRKLCGILLESDIELDKVNF
;
A
#
# COMPACT_ATOMS: atom_id res chain seq x y z
N MET A 1 -16.08 -4.23 8.27
CA MET A 1 -15.15 -5.24 8.83
C MET A 1 -14.65 -4.78 10.21
N LEU A 2 -14.00 -5.65 11.03
CA LEU A 2 -13.53 -5.30 12.39
C LEU A 2 -12.61 -4.06 12.43
N TYR A 3 -11.95 -3.79 11.33
CA TYR A 3 -11.01 -2.71 11.11
C TYR A 3 -11.64 -1.32 11.17
N ASP A 4 -12.86 -1.17 10.68
CA ASP A 4 -13.55 0.12 10.55
C ASP A 4 -13.78 0.79 11.91
N PHE A 5 -13.74 0.00 12.98
CA PHE A 5 -13.92 0.46 14.35
C PHE A 5 -12.68 1.12 14.97
N PHE A 6 -11.50 0.98 14.35
CA PHE A 6 -10.25 1.53 14.84
C PHE A 6 -9.86 2.86 14.18
N ILE A 7 -10.74 3.44 13.34
CA ILE A 7 -10.49 4.70 12.61
C ILE A 7 -10.32 5.90 13.57
N SER A 8 -11.06 5.94 14.68
CA SER A 8 -11.13 7.15 15.52
C SER A 8 -10.01 7.31 16.55
N SER A 9 -9.05 6.38 16.65
CA SER A 9 -8.02 6.38 17.72
C SER A 9 -8.59 6.36 19.15
N ASP A 10 -9.91 6.29 19.32
CA ASP A 10 -10.60 6.18 20.59
C ASP A 10 -10.87 4.72 20.96
N PHE A 11 -11.26 4.51 22.21
CA PHE A 11 -11.72 3.20 22.67
C PHE A 11 -13.08 2.88 22.06
N ILE A 12 -13.24 1.65 21.59
CA ILE A 12 -14.53 1.08 21.22
C ILE A 12 -14.84 -0.15 22.07
N SER A 13 -16.07 -0.22 22.60
CA SER A 13 -16.49 -1.35 23.41
C SER A 13 -16.57 -2.65 22.60
N GLY A 14 -16.19 -3.78 23.22
CA GLY A 14 -16.33 -5.09 22.58
C GLY A 14 -17.79 -5.46 22.27
N GLU A 15 -18.75 -4.89 22.99
CA GLU A 15 -20.19 -5.04 22.71
C GLU A 15 -20.61 -4.32 21.44
N GLU A 16 -20.13 -3.08 21.25
CA GLU A 16 -20.46 -2.31 20.07
C GLU A 16 -19.87 -2.96 18.82
N ILE A 17 -18.63 -3.44 18.90
CA ILE A 17 -18.01 -4.23 17.82
C ILE A 17 -18.86 -5.48 17.54
N ALA A 18 -19.22 -6.24 18.57
CA ALA A 18 -20.02 -7.47 18.45
C ALA A 18 -21.35 -7.19 17.75
N ARG A 19 -22.07 -6.15 18.19
CA ARG A 19 -23.34 -5.71 17.61
C ARG A 19 -23.20 -5.30 16.14
N LYS A 20 -22.23 -4.44 15.81
CA LYS A 20 -22.07 -3.94 14.43
C LYS A 20 -21.52 -5.00 13.46
N LEU A 21 -20.81 -6.02 13.94
CA LEU A 21 -20.36 -7.15 13.14
C LEU A 21 -21.32 -8.34 13.15
N ASN A 22 -22.39 -8.28 13.94
CA ASN A 22 -23.31 -9.40 14.18
C ASN A 22 -22.58 -10.70 14.61
N ILE A 23 -21.67 -10.60 15.57
CA ILE A 23 -20.90 -11.72 16.14
C ILE A 23 -20.89 -11.67 17.66
N SER A 24 -20.51 -12.77 18.33
CA SER A 24 -20.39 -12.79 19.79
C SER A 24 -19.20 -11.96 20.29
N ARG A 25 -19.28 -11.45 21.53
CA ARG A 25 -18.14 -10.79 22.19
C ARG A 25 -16.91 -11.71 22.29
N VAL A 26 -17.10 -13.02 22.40
CA VAL A 26 -16.00 -14.00 22.40
C VAL A 26 -15.32 -14.05 21.02
N ALA A 27 -16.10 -14.00 19.93
CA ALA A 27 -15.56 -13.93 18.58
C ALA A 27 -14.80 -12.62 18.32
N VAL A 28 -15.27 -11.50 18.86
CA VAL A 28 -14.53 -10.22 18.87
C VAL A 28 -13.17 -10.42 19.54
N HIS A 29 -13.15 -10.96 20.76
CA HIS A 29 -11.90 -11.19 21.48
C HIS A 29 -10.91 -12.05 20.68
N LYS A 30 -11.37 -13.16 20.09
CA LYS A 30 -10.53 -14.02 19.23
C LYS A 30 -9.94 -13.26 18.04
N LYS A 31 -10.72 -12.40 17.37
CA LYS A 31 -10.23 -11.56 16.26
C LYS A 31 -9.21 -10.52 16.75
N ILE A 32 -9.41 -9.89 17.91
CA ILE A 32 -8.41 -8.96 18.51
C ILE A 32 -7.09 -9.68 18.80
N GLN A 33 -7.13 -10.89 19.35
CA GLN A 33 -5.92 -11.68 19.60
C GLN A 33 -5.23 -12.11 18.29
N ASN A 34 -5.98 -12.35 17.21
CA ASN A 34 -5.40 -12.57 15.89
C ASN A 34 -4.63 -11.33 15.40
N LEU A 35 -5.20 -10.13 15.57
CA LEU A 35 -4.51 -8.89 15.19
C LEU A 35 -3.24 -8.65 16.01
N ARG A 36 -3.28 -8.89 17.32
CA ARG A 36 -2.06 -8.79 18.15
C ARG A 36 -0.95 -9.72 17.66
N ARG A 37 -1.29 -10.95 17.24
CA ARG A 37 -0.33 -11.89 16.64
C ARG A 37 0.22 -11.44 15.29
N GLN A 38 -0.53 -10.63 14.55
CA GLN A 38 -0.08 -10.00 13.30
C GLN A 38 0.80 -8.76 13.55
N GLY A 39 1.12 -8.44 14.80
CA GLY A 39 1.99 -7.33 15.18
C GLY A 39 1.27 -6.02 15.52
N TYR A 40 -0.07 -5.98 15.50
CA TYR A 40 -0.82 -4.79 15.88
C TYR A 40 -0.79 -4.59 17.40
N ILE A 41 -0.48 -3.36 17.84
CA ILE A 41 -0.55 -2.97 19.25
C ILE A 41 -1.99 -2.52 19.53
N ILE A 42 -2.79 -3.41 20.11
CA ILE A 42 -4.16 -3.10 20.51
C ILE A 42 -4.22 -3.08 22.03
N GLU A 43 -4.47 -1.91 22.61
CA GLU A 43 -4.72 -1.73 24.02
C GLU A 43 -6.14 -2.21 24.36
N GLY A 44 -6.29 -2.91 25.48
CA GLY A 44 -7.60 -3.35 25.99
C GLY A 44 -7.77 -2.87 27.42
N VAL A 45 -8.80 -2.05 27.68
CA VAL A 45 -9.09 -1.51 29.01
C VAL A 45 -10.48 -1.98 29.46
N ARG A 46 -10.55 -2.56 30.66
CA ARG A 46 -11.82 -3.02 31.26
C ARG A 46 -12.79 -1.85 31.35
N GLY A 47 -14.02 -2.04 30.89
CA GLY A 47 -15.06 -1.01 30.89
C GLY A 47 -14.99 0.00 29.75
N LYS A 48 -13.84 0.15 29.05
CA LYS A 48 -13.71 1.05 27.88
C LYS A 48 -13.67 0.29 26.54
N GLY A 49 -13.10 -0.91 26.52
CA GLY A 49 -12.99 -1.74 25.33
C GLY A 49 -11.59 -1.74 24.72
N TYR A 50 -11.49 -1.64 23.39
CA TYR A 50 -10.26 -1.80 22.63
C TYR A 50 -9.88 -0.50 21.90
N ARG A 51 -8.57 -0.23 21.80
CA ARG A 51 -8.01 0.88 21.02
C ARG A 51 -6.78 0.41 20.26
N LEU A 52 -6.68 0.72 18.98
CA LEU A 52 -5.46 0.51 18.20
C LEU A 52 -4.47 1.62 18.53
N ILE A 53 -3.26 1.25 18.94
CA ILE A 53 -2.15 2.17 19.15
C ILE A 53 -1.37 2.24 17.83
N PRO A 54 -1.37 3.38 17.12
CA PRO A 54 -0.63 3.52 15.87
C PRO A 54 0.87 3.34 16.12
N LYS A 55 1.55 2.63 15.23
CA LYS A 55 3.02 2.59 15.23
C LYS A 55 3.52 3.43 14.07
N PHE A 56 4.38 4.40 14.35
CA PHE A 56 4.77 5.44 13.37
C PHE A 56 5.44 4.86 12.10
N ASP A 57 6.07 3.67 12.20
CA ASP A 57 6.77 2.98 11.11
C ASP A 57 6.07 1.69 10.63
N SER A 58 4.80 1.53 10.96
CA SER A 58 4.03 0.34 10.61
C SER A 58 3.44 0.47 9.20
N LEU A 59 4.01 -0.28 8.24
CA LEU A 59 3.38 -0.52 6.93
C LEU A 59 2.29 -1.60 7.02
N LEU A 60 1.70 -1.81 8.20
CA LEU A 60 0.68 -2.83 8.38
C LEU A 60 -0.60 -2.45 7.60
N PRO A 61 -1.23 -3.40 6.89
CA PRO A 61 -2.37 -3.10 6.01
C PRO A 61 -3.50 -2.33 6.68
N LEU A 62 -3.82 -2.66 7.94
CA LEU A 62 -4.88 -1.97 8.67
C LEU A 62 -4.56 -0.50 8.88
N GLU A 63 -3.38 -0.16 9.38
CA GLU A 63 -3.02 1.24 9.63
C GLU A 63 -3.04 2.09 8.36
N LEU A 64 -2.59 1.50 7.24
CA LEU A 64 -2.64 2.15 5.94
C LEU A 64 -4.09 2.33 5.45
N LYS A 65 -4.94 1.29 5.53
CA LYS A 65 -6.36 1.39 5.14
C LYS A 65 -7.11 2.46 5.93
N LEU A 66 -6.78 2.67 7.21
CA LEU A 66 -7.40 3.70 8.05
C LEU A 66 -6.98 5.13 7.67
N ARG A 67 -5.75 5.30 7.17
CA ARG A 67 -5.20 6.62 6.81
C ARG A 67 -5.50 7.01 5.35
N LEU A 68 -5.70 6.04 4.46
CA LEU A 68 -5.98 6.28 3.05
C LEU A 68 -7.46 6.61 2.79
N LYS A 69 -7.74 7.90 2.52
CA LYS A 69 -9.08 8.42 2.18
C LYS A 69 -9.43 8.33 0.69
N THR A 70 -8.60 7.66 -0.09
CA THR A 70 -8.77 7.41 -1.53
C THR A 70 -10.06 6.62 -1.82
N LYS A 71 -10.62 6.76 -3.03
CA LYS A 71 -11.78 5.96 -3.45
C LYS A 71 -11.38 4.59 -4.03
N ILE A 72 -10.29 4.56 -4.81
CA ILE A 72 -9.85 3.39 -5.58
C ILE A 72 -8.55 2.81 -4.99
N PHE A 73 -7.51 3.62 -4.84
CA PHE A 73 -6.18 3.14 -4.45
C PHE A 73 -6.10 2.71 -2.98
N GLY A 74 -5.41 1.60 -2.69
CA GLY A 74 -5.20 1.12 -1.33
C GLY A 74 -6.45 0.58 -0.65
N LYS A 75 -7.48 0.17 -1.41
CA LYS A 75 -8.64 -0.55 -0.87
C LYS A 75 -8.30 -2.00 -0.57
N GLU A 76 -7.49 -2.62 -1.42
CA GLU A 76 -6.75 -3.82 -1.09
C GLU A 76 -5.29 -3.50 -0.86
N ILE A 77 -4.76 -3.92 0.29
CA ILE A 77 -3.38 -3.69 0.70
C ILE A 77 -2.82 -5.01 1.19
N ILE A 78 -1.73 -5.43 0.55
CA ILE A 78 -0.98 -6.62 0.91
C ILE A 78 0.42 -6.15 1.32
N THR A 79 0.79 -6.39 2.57
CA THR A 79 2.13 -6.08 3.08
C THR A 79 2.88 -7.38 3.32
N LEU A 80 4.11 -7.47 2.81
CA LEU A 80 4.99 -8.62 2.93
C LEU A 80 6.30 -8.22 3.62
N GLU A 81 6.84 -9.11 4.45
CA GLU A 81 8.09 -8.87 5.18
C GLU A 81 9.30 -8.87 4.23
N SER A 82 9.46 -9.90 3.41
CA SER A 82 10.53 -10.03 2.43
C SER A 82 10.04 -10.88 1.27
N ILE A 83 10.26 -10.41 0.04
CA ILE A 83 9.78 -11.06 -1.18
C ILE A 83 10.79 -10.91 -2.32
N ASP A 84 10.57 -11.53 -3.48
CA ASP A 84 11.40 -11.32 -4.67
C ASP A 84 11.22 -9.90 -5.22
N SER A 85 10.01 -9.53 -5.62
CA SER A 85 9.64 -8.19 -6.08
C SER A 85 8.13 -7.96 -5.93
N THR A 86 7.77 -6.80 -5.39
CA THR A 86 6.38 -6.29 -5.38
C THR A 86 5.76 -6.26 -6.78
N GLN A 87 6.57 -6.03 -7.82
CA GLN A 87 6.14 -6.01 -9.22
C GLN A 87 5.78 -7.42 -9.73
N THR A 88 6.51 -8.44 -9.33
CA THR A 88 6.16 -9.84 -9.66
C THR A 88 4.81 -10.20 -9.03
N ILE A 89 4.67 -9.91 -7.73
CA ILE A 89 3.45 -10.24 -6.97
C ILE A 89 2.23 -9.50 -7.51
N ILE A 90 2.33 -8.20 -7.78
CA ILE A 90 1.17 -7.44 -8.27
C ILE A 90 0.73 -7.96 -9.65
N LYS A 91 1.65 -8.40 -10.51
CA LYS A 91 1.34 -8.96 -11.82
C LYS A 91 0.55 -10.27 -11.70
N GLU A 92 1.02 -11.19 -10.86
CA GLU A 92 0.30 -12.45 -10.60
C GLU A 92 -1.11 -12.20 -10.03
N LEU A 93 -1.25 -11.18 -9.17
CA LEU A 93 -2.55 -10.79 -8.63
C LEU A 93 -3.44 -10.16 -9.69
N ALA A 94 -2.88 -9.37 -10.60
CA ALA A 94 -3.62 -8.76 -11.70
C ALA A 94 -4.20 -9.82 -12.64
N GLU A 95 -3.42 -10.85 -12.97
CA GLU A 95 -3.82 -12.03 -13.76
C GLU A 95 -4.93 -12.83 -13.06
N LYS A 96 -4.90 -12.90 -11.72
CA LYS A 96 -5.97 -13.50 -10.90
C LYS A 96 -7.22 -12.61 -10.76
N GLY A 97 -7.25 -11.45 -11.43
CA GLY A 97 -8.41 -10.57 -11.47
C GLY A 97 -8.58 -9.68 -10.25
N LEU A 98 -7.52 -9.41 -9.48
CA LEU A 98 -7.61 -8.44 -8.39
C LEU A 98 -8.02 -7.05 -8.92
N PRO A 99 -8.77 -6.26 -8.13
CA PRO A 99 -9.33 -5.00 -8.58
C PRO A 99 -8.26 -3.91 -8.71
N GLU A 100 -8.55 -2.93 -9.56
CA GLU A 100 -7.77 -1.70 -9.65
C GLU A 100 -7.58 -1.06 -8.27
N GLY A 101 -6.39 -0.50 -8.04
CA GLY A 101 -6.01 0.12 -6.80
C GLY A 101 -5.50 -0.84 -5.73
N THR A 102 -5.39 -2.13 -6.04
CA THR A 102 -4.67 -3.09 -5.20
C THR A 102 -3.22 -2.63 -5.02
N LEU A 103 -2.77 -2.55 -3.77
CA LEU A 103 -1.44 -2.09 -3.38
C LEU A 103 -0.67 -3.24 -2.73
N VAL A 104 0.47 -3.59 -3.30
CA VAL A 104 1.43 -4.54 -2.71
C VAL A 104 2.61 -3.77 -2.18
N ILE A 105 2.95 -3.97 -0.91
CA ILE A 105 4.06 -3.34 -0.22
C ILE A 105 4.99 -4.43 0.32
N ALA A 106 6.30 -4.21 0.24
CA ALA A 106 7.28 -5.07 0.89
C ALA A 106 8.20 -4.24 1.79
N LEU A 107 8.59 -4.78 2.94
CA LEU A 107 9.65 -4.16 3.76
C LEU A 107 11.02 -4.38 3.12
N GLU A 108 11.20 -5.45 2.35
CA GLU A 108 12.42 -5.78 1.63
C GLU A 108 12.10 -6.51 0.32
N GLN A 109 12.89 -6.26 -0.73
CA GLN A 109 12.89 -7.06 -1.97
C GLN A 109 14.27 -7.67 -2.21
N THR A 110 14.33 -9.00 -2.33
CA THR A 110 15.56 -9.76 -2.59
C THR A 110 16.00 -9.65 -4.05
N SER A 111 15.03 -9.45 -4.97
CA SER A 111 15.21 -9.38 -6.42
C SER A 111 14.43 -8.21 -7.02
N GLY A 112 14.51 -7.03 -6.38
CA GLY A 112 13.85 -5.82 -6.87
C GLY A 112 14.18 -5.51 -8.32
N LYS A 113 13.17 -5.09 -9.10
CA LYS A 113 13.26 -4.87 -10.54
C LYS A 113 13.35 -3.38 -10.88
N GLY A 114 14.25 -3.05 -11.79
CA GLY A 114 14.31 -1.77 -12.49
C GLY A 114 14.12 -1.97 -13.99
N ARG A 115 14.09 -0.86 -14.74
CA ARG A 115 13.96 -0.90 -16.21
C ARG A 115 15.12 -1.67 -16.85
N MET A 116 14.85 -2.24 -18.03
CA MET A 116 15.84 -2.99 -18.83
C MET A 116 16.53 -4.09 -18.01
N ASN A 117 15.75 -4.81 -17.19
CA ASN A 117 16.20 -5.90 -16.31
C ASN A 117 17.32 -5.53 -15.32
N ARG A 118 17.50 -4.23 -15.02
CA ARG A 118 18.45 -3.81 -13.98
C ARG A 118 17.93 -4.19 -12.61
N LYS A 119 18.81 -4.58 -11.69
CA LYS A 119 18.46 -4.82 -10.29
C LYS A 119 18.18 -3.49 -9.57
N TRP A 120 17.13 -3.46 -8.76
CA TRP A 120 16.80 -2.37 -7.84
C TRP A 120 17.06 -2.81 -6.39
N ILE A 121 18.03 -2.18 -5.74
CA ILE A 121 18.43 -2.47 -4.36
C ILE A 121 17.32 -2.00 -3.41
N SER A 122 16.73 -2.93 -2.64
CA SER A 122 15.52 -2.68 -1.83
C SER A 122 15.61 -3.25 -0.40
N PRO A 123 16.57 -2.82 0.43
CA PRO A 123 16.68 -3.28 1.81
C PRO A 123 15.56 -2.71 2.69
N ARG A 124 15.45 -3.19 3.93
CA ARG A 124 14.57 -2.56 4.93
C ARG A 124 14.90 -1.08 5.13
N GLY A 125 13.85 -0.29 5.38
CA GLY A 125 13.96 1.15 5.64
C GLY A 125 13.58 2.05 4.44
N GLY A 126 13.33 1.47 3.26
CA GLY A 126 12.71 2.19 2.15
C GLY A 126 11.22 1.88 1.99
N LEU A 127 10.60 2.54 1.01
CA LEU A 127 9.21 2.33 0.63
C LEU A 127 9.15 1.60 -0.71
N TRP A 128 8.92 0.29 -0.66
CA TRP A 128 8.85 -0.58 -1.84
C TRP A 128 7.42 -1.02 -2.06
N PHE A 129 6.81 -0.58 -3.16
CA PHE A 129 5.44 -0.95 -3.47
C PHE A 129 5.18 -1.02 -4.96
N SER A 130 4.12 -1.73 -5.32
CA SER A 130 3.52 -1.74 -6.64
C SER A 130 2.01 -1.52 -6.53
N LEU A 131 1.46 -0.74 -7.46
CA LEU A 131 0.04 -0.37 -7.51
C LEU A 131 -0.56 -0.91 -8.80
N LEU A 132 -1.64 -1.68 -8.68
CA LEU A 132 -2.39 -2.18 -9.84
C LEU A 132 -3.28 -1.08 -10.40
N LEU A 133 -3.18 -0.80 -11.70
CA LEU A 133 -4.05 0.11 -12.43
C LEU A 133 -4.87 -0.65 -13.48
N ARG A 134 -6.01 -0.10 -13.90
CA ARG A 134 -6.77 -0.58 -15.08
C ARG A 134 -7.26 0.62 -15.90
N PRO A 135 -6.33 1.45 -16.39
CA PRO A 135 -6.68 2.77 -16.90
C PRO A 135 -7.38 2.68 -18.26
N PRO A 136 -8.44 3.47 -18.52
CA PRO A 136 -9.09 3.52 -19.82
C PRO A 136 -8.31 4.39 -20.81
N ILE A 137 -7.05 4.04 -21.06
CA ILE A 137 -6.15 4.76 -21.97
C ILE A 137 -5.71 3.86 -23.12
N LEU A 138 -5.27 4.47 -24.22
CA LEU A 138 -4.67 3.74 -25.33
C LEU A 138 -3.24 3.30 -24.97
N PRO A 139 -2.76 2.16 -25.48
CA PRO A 139 -1.40 1.68 -25.22
C PRO A 139 -0.30 2.70 -25.54
N LYS A 140 -0.49 3.48 -26.61
CA LYS A 140 0.44 4.56 -27.00
C LYS A 140 0.62 5.63 -25.93
N ASP A 141 -0.33 5.77 -25.00
CA ASP A 141 -0.36 6.80 -23.97
C ASP A 141 0.11 6.30 -22.59
N ILE A 142 0.44 5.00 -22.44
CA ILE A 142 0.90 4.38 -21.18
C ILE A 142 2.05 5.14 -20.54
N TYR A 143 3.01 5.63 -21.34
CA TYR A 143 4.19 6.33 -20.82
C TYR A 143 3.83 7.58 -20.00
N LYS A 144 2.66 8.19 -20.24
CA LYS A 144 2.17 9.34 -19.49
C LYS A 144 1.95 9.01 -18.00
N LEU A 145 1.65 7.76 -17.67
CA LEU A 145 1.48 7.31 -16.28
C LEU A 145 2.79 7.42 -15.51
N SER A 146 3.93 7.08 -16.12
CA SER A 146 5.23 7.20 -15.44
C SER A 146 5.55 8.65 -15.09
N LEU A 147 5.25 9.58 -15.99
CA LEU A 147 5.38 11.01 -15.74
C LEU A 147 4.41 11.49 -14.64
N LEU A 148 3.14 11.08 -14.72
CA LEU A 148 2.11 11.42 -13.73
C LEU A 148 2.51 10.99 -12.31
N PHE A 149 2.97 9.74 -12.15
CA PHE A 149 3.45 9.24 -10.86
C PHE A 149 4.68 9.99 -10.37
N GLY A 150 5.59 10.34 -11.28
CA GLY A 150 6.73 11.17 -10.96
C GLY A 150 6.32 12.52 -10.38
N VAL A 151 5.38 13.21 -11.02
CA VAL A 151 4.85 14.50 -10.54
C VAL A 151 4.17 14.32 -9.18
N ALA A 152 3.35 13.28 -9.02
CA ALA A 152 2.67 13.00 -7.75
C ALA A 152 3.66 12.77 -6.60
N ILE A 153 4.77 12.07 -6.85
CA ILE A 153 5.83 11.85 -5.85
C ILE A 153 6.51 13.17 -5.50
N VAL A 154 6.88 14.00 -6.49
CA VAL A 154 7.49 15.31 -6.23
C VAL A 154 6.58 16.18 -5.37
N ILE A 155 5.30 16.31 -5.74
CA ILE A 155 4.31 17.06 -4.94
C ILE A 155 4.16 16.48 -3.53
N SER A 156 4.16 15.15 -3.40
CA SER A 156 4.05 14.50 -2.08
C SER A 156 5.25 14.83 -1.18
N LEU A 157 6.45 14.96 -1.75
CA LEU A 157 7.66 15.30 -1.02
C LEU A 157 7.69 16.77 -0.57
N GLU A 158 6.97 17.67 -1.25
CA GLU A 158 6.85 19.08 -0.85
C GLU A 158 6.16 19.24 0.52
N TYR A 159 5.21 18.36 0.88
CA TYR A 159 4.59 18.34 2.22
C TYR A 159 5.61 18.10 3.35
N TYR A 160 6.77 17.53 3.02
CA TYR A 160 7.89 17.30 3.92
C TYR A 160 9.01 18.34 3.74
N SER A 161 8.76 19.42 3.00
CA SER A 161 9.76 20.43 2.62
C SER A 161 10.97 19.85 1.87
N ILE A 162 10.79 18.72 1.19
CA ILE A 162 11.83 18.07 0.39
C ILE A 162 11.72 18.54 -1.06
N LYS A 163 12.71 19.32 -1.52
CA LYS A 163 12.78 19.78 -2.92
C LYS A 163 13.33 18.68 -3.82
N ALA A 164 12.43 17.98 -4.49
CA ALA A 164 12.75 16.97 -5.49
C ALA A 164 12.44 17.48 -6.92
N SER A 165 13.00 16.81 -7.92
CA SER A 165 12.72 17.09 -9.33
C SER A 165 12.61 15.80 -10.13
N LEU A 166 12.01 15.90 -11.32
CA LEU A 166 11.90 14.78 -12.23
C LEU A 166 13.09 14.70 -13.16
N LYS A 167 13.72 13.53 -13.19
CA LYS A 167 14.62 13.13 -14.26
C LYS A 167 13.84 12.24 -15.22
N TRP A 168 13.51 12.81 -16.38
CA TRP A 168 12.76 12.10 -17.41
C TRP A 168 13.49 10.81 -17.83
N PRO A 169 12.76 9.70 -18.09
CA PRO A 169 11.30 9.59 -18.10
C PRO A 169 10.65 9.09 -16.80
N ASN A 170 11.42 8.59 -15.83
CA ASN A 170 10.85 7.72 -14.79
C ASN A 170 11.54 7.81 -13.42
N ASP A 171 12.41 8.80 -13.21
CA ASP A 171 13.21 8.91 -11.99
C ASP A 171 12.89 10.22 -11.25
N VAL A 172 12.85 10.17 -9.92
CA VAL A 172 12.81 11.35 -9.06
C VAL A 172 14.17 11.52 -8.42
N ILE A 173 14.67 12.76 -8.41
CA ILE A 173 16.02 13.09 -7.95
C ILE A 173 16.01 14.23 -6.91
N ILE A 174 17.01 14.22 -6.03
CA ILE A 174 17.36 15.31 -5.11
C ILE A 174 18.84 15.59 -5.29
N ASN A 175 19.23 16.86 -5.46
CA ASN A 175 20.63 17.27 -5.61
C ASN A 175 21.39 16.42 -6.65
N ASN A 176 20.78 16.21 -7.82
CA ASN A 176 21.28 15.37 -8.92
C ASN A 176 21.52 13.89 -8.60
N ARG A 177 21.05 13.40 -7.45
CA ARG A 177 21.10 11.99 -7.05
C ARG A 177 19.72 11.37 -7.10
N LYS A 178 19.65 10.11 -7.55
CA LYS A 178 18.40 9.36 -7.66
C LYS A 178 17.83 9.04 -6.28
N LEU A 179 16.58 9.43 -6.06
CA LEU A 179 15.80 9.14 -4.87
C LEU A 179 14.83 7.98 -5.09
N CYS A 180 14.08 8.03 -6.20
CA CYS A 180 13.06 7.04 -6.53
C CYS A 180 13.17 6.67 -8.02
N GLY A 181 12.90 5.40 -8.32
CA GLY A 181 12.70 4.91 -9.68
C GLY A 181 11.28 4.40 -9.82
N ILE A 182 10.63 4.78 -10.92
CA ILE A 182 9.30 4.30 -11.29
C ILE A 182 9.50 3.25 -12.38
N LEU A 183 8.92 2.08 -12.16
CA LEU A 183 8.84 1.00 -13.14
C LEU A 183 7.37 0.86 -13.55
N LEU A 184 7.12 0.86 -14.85
CA LEU A 184 5.81 0.61 -15.43
C LEU A 184 5.92 -0.64 -16.28
N GLU A 185 5.09 -1.63 -15.97
CA GLU A 185 4.87 -2.83 -16.77
C GLU A 185 3.36 -2.89 -17.06
N SER A 186 2.98 -3.43 -18.21
CA SER A 186 1.58 -3.46 -18.65
C SER A 186 1.28 -4.73 -19.43
N ASP A 187 0.04 -5.21 -19.31
CA ASP A 187 -0.55 -6.19 -20.21
C ASP A 187 -1.49 -5.48 -21.19
N ILE A 188 -1.31 -5.73 -22.50
CA ILE A 188 -2.01 -5.02 -23.58
C ILE A 188 -2.64 -6.05 -24.52
N GLU A 189 -3.93 -5.88 -24.81
CA GLU A 189 -4.68 -6.72 -25.73
C GLU A 189 -5.52 -5.84 -26.66
N LEU A 190 -5.42 -6.07 -27.98
CA LEU A 190 -6.27 -5.46 -29.02
C LEU A 190 -6.52 -3.95 -28.82
N ASP A 191 -5.45 -3.18 -28.65
CA ASP A 191 -5.44 -1.72 -28.43
C ASP A 191 -6.02 -1.22 -27.08
N LYS A 192 -6.17 -2.12 -26.10
CA LYS A 192 -6.57 -1.79 -24.74
C LYS A 192 -5.51 -2.20 -23.72
N VAL A 193 -5.35 -1.38 -22.69
CA VAL A 193 -4.56 -1.72 -21.51
C VAL A 193 -5.43 -2.54 -20.56
N ASN A 194 -5.02 -3.78 -20.29
CA ASN A 194 -5.71 -4.68 -19.37
C ASN A 194 -5.40 -4.32 -17.91
N PHE A 195 -4.11 -4.16 -17.62
CA PHE A 195 -3.57 -3.68 -16.34
C PHE A 195 -2.12 -3.20 -16.46
#